data_AF-A0A8J6J9L0-F1
#
_entry.id   AF-A0A8J6J9L0-F1
#
_cell.length_a   1.000
_cell.length_b   1.000
_cell.length_c   1.000
_cell.angle_alpha   90.00
_cell.angle_beta   90.00
_cell.angle_gamma   90.00
#
_symmetry.space_group_name_H-M   'P 1'
#
loop_
_entity.id
_entity.type
_entity.pdbx_description
1 polymer ?
#
loop_
_entity_poly.entity_id
_entity_poly.type
_entity_poly.pdbx_seq_one_letter_code
_entity_poly.pdbx_strand_id
1 'polypeptide(L)' 'RTMVECVATEYGVAHLHGLSLGERAAAMAAIAHPDFREELLQYAKDNFH' A
#
# COMPACT_ATOMS: atom_id res chain seq x y z
N ARG A 1 12.90 -11.11 2.56
CA ARG A 1 11.43 -11.14 2.34
C ARG A 1 11.20 -11.16 0.83
N THR A 2 10.48 -12.17 0.36
CA THR A 2 10.31 -12.63 -1.04
C THR A 2 9.65 -11.57 -1.94
N MET A 3 9.94 -11.68 -3.25
CA MET A 3 9.45 -10.82 -4.35
C MET A 3 7.92 -10.88 -4.46
N VAL A 4 7.22 -9.93 -3.83
CA VAL A 4 5.80 -9.69 -4.10
C VAL A 4 5.72 -8.61 -5.17
N GLU A 5 5.23 -8.96 -6.35
CA GLU A 5 5.10 -8.04 -7.49
C GLU A 5 3.79 -7.27 -7.48
N CYS A 6 2.69 -7.92 -7.10
CA CYS A 6 1.38 -7.30 -7.01
C CYS A 6 0.55 -7.84 -5.85
N VAL A 7 -0.39 -7.02 -5.37
CA VAL A 7 -1.39 -7.35 -4.37
C VAL A 7 -2.75 -6.92 -4.92
N ALA A 8 -3.76 -7.77 -4.80
CA ALA A 8 -5.11 -7.49 -5.30
C ALA A 8 -6.15 -7.63 -4.18
N THR A 9 -7.14 -6.75 -4.21
CA THR A 9 -8.34 -6.75 -3.35
C THR A 9 -9.57 -6.52 -4.23
N GLU A 10 -10.76 -6.60 -3.65
CA GLU A 10 -12.01 -6.18 -4.29
C GLU A 10 -12.04 -4.67 -4.65
N TYR A 11 -11.09 -3.89 -4.15
CA TYR A 11 -10.95 -2.45 -4.41
C TYR A 11 -9.88 -2.10 -5.45
N GLY A 12 -9.09 -3.07 -5.92
CA GLY A 12 -8.10 -2.85 -6.98
C GLY A 12 -6.81 -3.66 -6.85
N VAL A 13 -5.80 -3.29 -7.63
CA VAL A 13 -4.50 -3.97 -7.68
C VAL A 13 -3.37 -2.96 -7.44
N ALA A 14 -2.45 -3.29 -6.53
CA ALA A 14 -1.25 -2.52 -6.22
C ALA A 14 -0.02 -3.25 -6.75
N HIS A 15 0.72 -2.61 -7.64
CA HIS A 15 2.00 -3.10 -8.15
C HIS A 15 3.12 -2.61 -7.23
N LEU A 16 3.91 -3.52 -6.68
CA LEU A 16 4.90 -3.25 -5.63
C LEU A 16 6.34 -3.36 -6.13
N HIS A 17 6.54 -3.85 -7.36
CA HIS A 17 7.87 -3.97 -7.96
C HIS A 17 8.48 -2.57 -8.18
N GLY A 18 9.72 -2.38 -7.73
CA GLY A 18 10.46 -1.12 -7.91
C GLY A 18 10.06 0.01 -6.95
N LEU A 19 9.06 -0.21 -6.09
CA LEU A 19 8.63 0.75 -5.09
C LEU A 19 9.47 0.62 -3.80
N SER A 20 9.82 1.77 -3.21
CA SER A 20 10.36 1.90 -1.86
C SER A 20 9.35 1.43 -0.80
N LEU A 21 9.78 1.27 0.45
CA LEU A 21 8.89 0.78 1.51
C LEU A 21 7.69 1.71 1.74
N GLY A 22 7.89 3.02 1.72
CA GLY A 22 6.81 4.01 1.86
C GLY A 22 5.87 4.00 0.66
N GLU A 23 6.39 3.92 -0.55
CA GLU A 23 5.57 3.81 -1.77
C GLU A 23 4.75 2.51 -1.78
N ARG A 24 5.33 1.39 -1.32
CA ARG A 24 4.58 0.13 -1.17
C ARG A 24 3.46 0.26 -0.14
N ALA A 25 3.73 0.90 1.00
CA ALA A 25 2.72 1.13 2.03
C ALA A 25 1.57 2.00 1.50
N ALA A 26 1.88 3.09 0.79
CA ALA A 26 0.89 3.96 0.16
C ALA A 26 0.08 3.22 -0.93
N ALA A 27 0.75 2.43 -1.79
CA ALA A 27 0.10 1.66 -2.83
C ALA A 27 -0.85 0.59 -2.26
N MET A 28 -0.45 -0.09 -1.18
CA MET A 28 -1.32 -1.05 -0.49
C MET A 28 -2.50 -0.35 0.22
N ALA A 29 -2.28 0.80 0.86
CA ALA A 29 -3.34 1.57 1.49
C ALA A 29 -4.40 2.04 0.47
N ALA A 30 -3.97 2.42 -0.74
CA ALA A 30 -4.87 2.84 -1.81
C ALA A 30 -5.85 1.75 -2.28
N ILE A 31 -5.48 0.47 -2.17
CA ILE A 31 -6.36 -0.66 -2.51
C ILE A 31 -7.03 -1.29 -1.27
N ALA A 32 -6.92 -0.69 -0.09
CA ALA A 32 -7.62 -1.15 1.10
C ALA A 32 -9.11 -0.77 1.08
N HIS A 33 -9.88 -1.40 1.97
CA HIS A 33 -11.28 -1.07 2.23
C HIS A 33 -11.43 0.44 2.56
N PRO A 34 -12.45 1.14 2.04
CA PRO A 34 -12.62 2.59 2.21
C PRO A 34 -12.52 3.06 3.66
N ASP A 35 -13.14 2.33 4.59
CA ASP A 35 -13.15 2.65 6.02
C ASP A 35 -11.76 2.74 6.67
N PHE A 36 -10.74 2.08 6.09
CA PHE A 36 -9.37 2.06 6.65
C PHE A 36 -8.36 2.82 5.80
N ARG A 37 -8.75 3.26 4.59
CA ARG A 37 -7.81 3.83 3.62
C ARG A 37 -7.11 5.08 4.15
N GLU A 38 -7.86 5.97 4.79
CA GLU A 38 -7.34 7.23 5.33
C GLU A 38 -6.34 6.98 6.46
N GLU A 39 -6.70 6.12 7.43
CA GLU A 39 -5.83 5.73 8.54
C GLU A 39 -4.52 5.10 8.04
N LEU A 40 -4.61 4.19 7.06
CA LEU A 40 -3.45 3.51 6.50
C LEU A 40 -2.55 4.44 5.69
N LEU A 41 -3.13 5.39 4.95
CA LEU A 41 -2.35 6.42 4.23
C LEU A 41 -1.61 7.33 5.20
N GLN A 42 -2.26 7.73 6.30
CA GLN A 42 -1.64 8.54 7.33
C GLN A 42 -0.53 7.77 8.04
N TYR A 43 -0.77 6.51 8.41
CA TYR A 43 0.26 5.63 8.96
C TYR A 43 1.46 5.47 8.02
N ALA A 44 1.19 5.24 6.73
CA ALA A 44 2.24 5.07 5.72
C ALA A 44 3.11 6.33 5.61
N LYS A 45 2.46 7.49 5.65
CA LYS A 45 3.13 8.78 5.67
C LYS A 45 3.98 8.91 6.94
N ASP A 46 3.42 8.77 8.13
CA ASP A 46 4.14 9.05 9.39
C ASP A 46 5.31 8.09 9.69
N ASN A 47 5.25 6.85 9.20
CA ASN A 47 6.24 5.81 9.53
C ASN A 47 7.27 5.56 8.43
N PHE A 48 7.02 6.02 7.19
CA PHE A 48 7.89 5.74 6.05
C PHE A 48 8.25 6.98 5.22
N HIS A 49 8.20 8.18 5.82
CA HIS A 49 8.86 9.37 5.28
C HIS A 49 10.38 9.22 5.23
#